data_AF-A0A4Y8I1X3-F1
#
_entry.id   AF-A0A4Y8I1X3-F1
#
_cell.length_a   1.000
_cell.length_b   1.000
_cell.length_c   1.000
_cell.angle_alpha   90.00
_cell.angle_beta   90.00
_cell.angle_gamma   90.00
#
_symmetry.space_group_name_H-M   'P 1'
#
loop_
_entity.id
_entity.type
_entity.pdbx_description
1 polymer ?
#
loop_
_entity_poly.entity_id
_entity_poly.type
_entity_poly.pdbx_seq_one_letter_code
_entity_poly.pdbx_strand_id
1 'polypeptide(L)'
;MLYVYIIIVSILIGLLRKGNLSNLSQISLKRIELLILASLIQAGLVFFGTRKVKFILDYSSYAMIFSYIVLILAVWYNKELKGMKIIALGIAFNFMVIVANGGHMPVLLSSLYKVGLDDFALVLKEGTYVTHTLITEKTLFRFLADVIPLSPPFPDPSVVSVGDFLMFYGVFSLIQNAMMAKEQNSEA
;
A
#
# COMPACT_ATOMS: atom_id res chain seq x y z
N MET A 1 2.36 8.82 2.39
CA MET A 1 3.62 9.35 2.95
C MET A 1 4.47 8.26 3.62
N LEU A 2 3.90 7.29 4.36
CA LEU A 2 4.65 6.15 4.94
C LEU A 2 5.66 5.47 4.00
N TYR A 3 5.26 5.14 2.76
CA TYR A 3 6.16 4.53 1.78
C TYR A 3 7.41 5.38 1.49
N VAL A 4 7.30 6.71 1.51
CA VAL A 4 8.43 7.62 1.34
C VAL A 4 9.41 7.48 2.51
N TYR A 5 8.91 7.43 3.75
CA TYR A 5 9.76 7.18 4.92
C TYR A 5 10.45 5.83 4.86
N ILE A 6 9.74 4.78 4.45
CA ILE A 6 10.34 3.45 4.26
C ILE A 6 11.45 3.52 3.21
N ILE A 7 11.23 4.19 2.07
CA ILE A 7 12.26 4.36 1.03
C ILE A 7 13.48 5.11 1.60
N ILE A 8 13.28 6.22 2.30
CA ILE A 8 14.36 7.01 2.90
C ILE A 8 15.15 6.16 3.90
N VAL A 9 14.49 5.51 4.85
CA VAL A 9 15.12 4.66 5.87
C VAL A 9 15.86 3.49 5.22
N SER A 10 15.28 2.89 4.18
CA SER A 10 15.94 1.84 3.40
C SER A 10 17.23 2.35 2.76
N ILE A 11 17.20 3.52 2.13
CA ILE A 11 18.40 4.10 1.51
C ILE A 11 19.46 4.40 2.57
N LEU A 12 19.09 5.04 3.69
CA LEU A 12 20.03 5.36 4.78
C LEU A 12 20.70 4.10 5.34
N ILE A 13 19.92 3.05 5.61
CA ILE A 13 20.47 1.77 6.08
C ILE A 13 21.36 1.12 5.01
N GLY A 14 20.97 1.21 3.73
CA GLY A 14 21.79 0.73 2.63
C GLY A 14 23.14 1.43 2.55
N LEU A 15 23.18 2.76 2.72
CA LEU A 15 24.41 3.55 2.77
C LEU A 15 25.28 3.17 3.98
N LEU A 16 24.68 2.98 5.16
CA LEU A 16 25.41 2.50 6.36
C LEU A 16 26.03 1.11 6.15
N ARG A 17 25.38 0.27 5.34
CA ARG A 17 25.90 -1.06 4.93
C ARG A 17 26.89 -1.00 3.78
N LYS A 18 27.32 0.21 3.36
CA LYS A 18 28.23 0.46 2.22
C LYS A 18 27.66 0.03 0.87
N GLY A 19 26.33 0.02 0.73
CA GLY A 19 25.66 -0.19 -0.55
C GLY A 19 25.82 1.01 -1.48
N ASN A 20 25.74 0.78 -2.79
CA ASN A 20 25.89 1.82 -3.81
C ASN A 20 24.52 2.33 -4.26
N LEU A 21 24.32 3.65 -4.20
CA LEU A 21 23.07 4.28 -4.64
C LEU A 21 22.88 4.18 -6.16
N SER A 22 23.97 4.17 -6.92
CA SER A 22 23.95 3.99 -8.38
C SER A 22 23.34 2.65 -8.80
N ASN A 23 23.38 1.63 -7.95
CA ASN A 23 22.75 0.34 -8.26
C ASN A 23 21.22 0.42 -8.28
N LEU A 24 20.61 1.42 -7.64
CA LEU A 24 19.17 1.61 -7.71
C LEU A 24 18.71 2.04 -9.10
N SER A 25 19.56 2.75 -9.87
CA SER A 25 19.23 3.11 -11.26
C SER A 25 19.29 1.92 -12.21
N GLN A 26 20.00 0.85 -11.82
CA GLN A 26 20.06 -0.40 -12.58
C GLN A 26 18.79 -1.25 -12.40
N ILE A 27 17.93 -0.94 -11.42
CA ILE A 27 16.62 -1.61 -11.31
C ILE A 27 15.74 -1.14 -12.47
N SER A 28 15.52 -2.04 -13.42
CA SER A 28 14.49 -1.85 -14.46
C SER A 28 13.14 -2.37 -13.97
N LEU A 29 12.33 -1.47 -13.39
CA LEU A 29 10.93 -1.77 -13.09
C LEU A 29 10.15 -1.87 -14.40
N LYS A 30 9.70 -3.08 -14.73
CA LYS A 30 8.85 -3.33 -15.89
C LYS A 30 7.45 -2.80 -15.62
N ARG A 31 6.82 -2.19 -16.63
CA ARG A 31 5.42 -1.77 -16.58
C ARG A 31 5.09 -0.81 -15.42
N ILE A 32 5.96 0.17 -15.16
CA ILE A 32 5.74 1.17 -14.11
C ILE A 32 4.44 1.96 -14.32
N GLU A 33 3.98 2.08 -15.57
CA GLU A 33 2.69 2.65 -15.93
C GLU A 33 1.51 1.97 -15.22
N LEU A 34 1.60 0.68 -14.89
CA LEU A 34 0.55 -0.04 -14.14
C LEU A 34 0.51 0.41 -12.68
N LEU A 35 1.66 0.64 -12.04
CA LEU A 35 1.71 1.19 -10.67
C LEU A 35 1.13 2.60 -10.63
N ILE A 36 1.46 3.43 -11.63
CA ILE A 36 0.94 4.78 -11.77
C ILE A 36 -0.58 4.72 -12.00
N LEU A 37 -1.06 3.87 -12.90
CA LEU A 37 -2.48 3.70 -13.19
C LEU A 37 -3.26 3.29 -11.94
N ALA A 38 -2.81 2.26 -11.22
CA ALA A 38 -3.47 1.83 -9.99
C ALA A 38 -3.51 2.94 -8.92
N SER A 39 -2.42 3.69 -8.78
CA SER A 39 -2.34 4.82 -7.85
C SER A 39 -3.29 5.95 -8.25
N LEU A 40 -3.39 6.27 -9.55
CA LEU A 40 -4.31 7.28 -10.07
C LEU A 40 -5.77 6.88 -9.88
N ILE A 41 -6.11 5.60 -10.07
CA ILE A 41 -7.47 5.11 -9.81
C ILE A 41 -7.82 5.31 -8.33
N GLN A 42 -6.95 4.88 -7.40
CA GLN A 42 -7.19 5.02 -5.97
C GLN A 42 -7.24 6.49 -5.52
N ALA A 43 -6.33 7.33 -6.02
CA ALA A 43 -6.34 8.77 -5.74
C ALA A 43 -7.60 9.44 -6.28
N GLY A 44 -8.04 9.06 -7.49
CA GLY A 44 -9.28 9.51 -8.10
C GLY A 44 -10.50 9.11 -7.28
N LEU A 45 -10.56 7.87 -6.77
CA LEU A 45 -11.65 7.42 -5.89
C LEU A 45 -11.75 8.30 -4.64
N VAL A 46 -10.64 8.59 -3.98
CA VAL A 46 -10.63 9.45 -2.79
C VAL A 46 -11.05 10.89 -3.16
N PHE A 47 -10.46 11.45 -4.22
CA PHE A 47 -10.70 12.85 -4.62
C PHE A 47 -12.14 13.10 -5.11
N PHE A 48 -12.69 12.22 -5.93
CA PHE A 48 -14.06 12.39 -6.45
C PHE A 48 -15.12 11.82 -5.50
N GLY A 49 -14.78 10.82 -4.69
CA GLY A 49 -15.66 10.28 -3.66
C GLY A 49 -16.01 11.31 -2.59
N THR A 50 -15.02 12.09 -2.14
CA THR A 50 -15.24 13.21 -1.20
C THR A 50 -16.14 14.32 -1.77
N ARG A 51 -16.19 14.47 -3.09
CA ARG A 51 -17.09 15.38 -3.80
C ARG A 51 -18.49 14.79 -4.07
N LYS A 52 -18.78 13.59 -3.57
CA LYS A 52 -20.06 12.88 -3.73
C LYS A 52 -20.51 12.75 -5.20
N VAL A 53 -19.54 12.55 -6.11
CA VAL A 53 -19.86 12.30 -7.53
C VAL A 53 -20.58 10.96 -7.64
N LYS A 54 -21.86 10.98 -8.03
CA LYS A 54 -22.74 9.79 -8.03
C LYS A 54 -22.11 8.57 -8.72
N PHE A 55 -21.53 8.75 -9.90
CA PHE A 55 -20.87 7.67 -10.64
C PHE A 55 -19.76 6.99 -9.83
N ILE A 56 -18.98 7.77 -9.07
CA ILE A 56 -17.90 7.21 -8.24
C ILE A 56 -18.46 6.46 -7.04
N LEU A 57 -19.55 6.96 -6.42
CA LEU A 57 -20.20 6.25 -5.32
C LEU A 57 -20.69 4.87 -5.79
N ASP A 58 -21.36 4.81 -6.93
CA ASP A 58 -21.99 3.60 -7.48
C ASP A 58 -20.95 2.54 -7.93
N TYR A 59 -19.78 2.96 -8.39
CA TYR A 59 -18.75 2.07 -8.97
C TYR A 59 -17.45 1.97 -8.17
N SER A 60 -17.37 2.59 -7.00
CA SER A 60 -16.16 2.65 -6.17
C SER A 60 -15.58 1.27 -5.85
N SER A 61 -16.44 0.32 -5.46
CA SER A 61 -16.05 -1.06 -5.14
C SER A 61 -15.36 -1.74 -6.33
N TYR A 62 -15.93 -1.62 -7.54
CA TYR A 62 -15.37 -2.21 -8.76
C TYR A 62 -14.05 -1.55 -9.15
N ALA A 63 -13.97 -0.23 -9.06
CA ALA A 63 -12.75 0.52 -9.34
C ALA A 63 -11.63 0.18 -8.33
N MET A 64 -11.97 -0.01 -7.05
CA MET A 64 -11.02 -0.42 -6.01
C MET A 64 -10.47 -1.82 -6.30
N ILE A 65 -11.34 -2.80 -6.56
CA ILE A 65 -10.94 -4.16 -6.95
C ILE A 65 -10.08 -4.12 -8.22
N PHE A 66 -10.49 -3.37 -9.24
CA PHE A 66 -9.74 -3.23 -10.48
C PHE A 66 -8.36 -2.63 -10.24
N SER A 67 -8.22 -1.61 -9.39
CA SER A 67 -6.93 -1.03 -9.04
C SER A 67 -5.97 -2.04 -8.42
N TYR A 68 -6.47 -2.95 -7.57
CA TYR A 68 -5.67 -4.03 -7.00
C TYR A 68 -5.31 -5.11 -8.01
N ILE A 69 -6.18 -5.45 -8.96
CA ILE A 69 -5.84 -6.34 -10.08
C ILE A 69 -4.67 -5.73 -10.88
N VAL A 70 -4.72 -4.43 -11.16
CA VAL A 70 -3.64 -3.71 -11.84
C VAL A 70 -2.35 -3.73 -11.02
N LEU A 71 -2.41 -3.56 -9.70
CA LEU A 71 -1.24 -3.71 -8.81
C LEU A 71 -0.65 -5.12 -8.85
N ILE A 72 -1.48 -6.16 -8.79
CA ILE A 72 -1.04 -7.56 -8.88
C ILE A 72 -0.34 -7.81 -10.21
N LEU A 73 -0.89 -7.30 -11.32
CA LEU A 73 -0.26 -7.38 -12.64
C LEU A 73 1.10 -6.66 -12.66
N ALA A 74 1.18 -5.46 -12.10
CA ALA A 74 2.44 -4.72 -12.00
C ALA A 74 3.51 -5.51 -11.25
N VAL A 75 3.15 -6.09 -10.10
CA VAL A 75 4.07 -6.92 -9.32
C VAL A 75 4.43 -8.22 -10.03
N TRP A 76 3.49 -8.83 -10.75
CA TRP A 76 3.73 -10.04 -11.54
C TRP A 76 4.82 -9.85 -12.60
N TYR A 77 4.80 -8.72 -13.32
CA TYR A 77 5.85 -8.38 -14.29
C TYR A 77 7.23 -8.16 -13.66
N ASN A 78 7.30 -7.94 -12.35
CA ASN A 78 8.52 -7.65 -11.59
C ASN A 78 8.90 -8.76 -10.59
N LYS A 79 8.25 -9.94 -10.65
CA LYS A 79 8.39 -11.02 -9.65
C LYS A 79 9.81 -11.58 -9.46
N GLU A 80 10.70 -11.36 -10.44
CA GLU A 80 12.10 -11.80 -10.40
C GLU A 80 12.96 -10.88 -9.50
N LEU A 81 12.52 -9.64 -9.24
CA LEU A 81 13.22 -8.73 -8.35
C LEU A 81 13.07 -9.20 -6.90
N LYS A 82 14.19 -9.28 -6.18
CA LYS A 82 14.21 -9.65 -4.75
C LYS A 82 13.38 -8.64 -3.96
N GLY A 83 12.48 -9.13 -3.11
CA GLY A 83 11.53 -8.29 -2.36
C GLY A 83 10.14 -8.19 -3.00
N MET A 84 10.01 -8.32 -4.33
CA MET A 84 8.70 -8.21 -5.00
C MET A 84 7.72 -9.31 -4.62
N LYS A 85 8.19 -10.53 -4.32
CA LYS A 85 7.31 -11.61 -3.82
C LYS A 85 6.65 -11.27 -2.48
N ILE A 86 7.36 -10.53 -1.62
CA ILE A 86 6.83 -10.09 -0.32
C ILE A 86 5.79 -8.98 -0.53
N ILE A 87 6.08 -8.03 -1.42
CA ILE A 87 5.12 -7.00 -1.83
C ILE A 87 3.86 -7.66 -2.41
N ALA A 88 4.02 -8.66 -3.29
CA ALA A 88 2.92 -9.42 -3.88
C ALA A 88 2.02 -10.05 -2.81
N LEU A 89 2.63 -10.65 -1.78
CA LEU A 89 1.91 -11.29 -0.69
C LEU A 89 1.11 -10.26 0.12
N GLY A 90 1.69 -9.11 0.42
CA GLY A 90 0.98 -8.02 1.10
C GLY A 90 -0.21 -7.49 0.30
N ILE A 91 -0.02 -7.26 -1.01
CA ILE A 91 -1.10 -6.87 -1.92
C ILE A 91 -2.18 -7.95 -1.97
N ALA A 92 -1.81 -9.23 -2.01
CA ALA A 92 -2.77 -10.33 -2.05
C ALA A 92 -3.62 -10.42 -0.77
N PHE A 93 -3.02 -10.15 0.41
CA PHE A 93 -3.78 -10.10 1.67
C PHE A 93 -4.78 -8.96 1.66
N ASN A 94 -4.35 -7.75 1.28
CA ASN A 94 -5.25 -6.60 1.21
C ASN A 94 -6.34 -6.81 0.16
N PHE A 95 -5.99 -7.38 -1.00
CA PHE A 95 -6.96 -7.69 -2.05
C PHE A 95 -8.02 -8.68 -1.57
N MET A 96 -7.61 -9.74 -0.87
CA MET A 96 -8.55 -10.72 -0.31
C MET A 96 -9.51 -10.07 0.69
N VAL A 97 -9.01 -9.20 1.58
CA VAL A 97 -9.83 -8.45 2.53
C VAL A 97 -10.81 -7.55 1.79
N ILE A 98 -10.34 -6.78 0.81
CA ILE A 98 -11.15 -5.83 0.03
C ILE A 98 -12.27 -6.55 -0.72
N VAL A 99 -11.95 -7.61 -1.46
CA VAL A 99 -12.95 -8.38 -2.23
C VAL A 99 -13.98 -9.03 -1.29
N ALA A 100 -13.53 -9.64 -0.19
CA ALA A 100 -14.42 -10.29 0.78
C ALA A 100 -15.37 -9.32 1.49
N ASN A 101 -15.03 -8.03 1.53
CA ASN A 101 -15.82 -6.99 2.20
C ASN A 101 -16.45 -5.99 1.20
N GLY A 102 -16.78 -6.45 0.00
CA GLY A 102 -17.57 -5.68 -0.97
C GLY A 102 -16.80 -4.58 -1.70
N GLY A 103 -15.47 -4.71 -1.81
CA GLY A 103 -14.62 -3.75 -2.52
C GLY A 103 -14.13 -2.59 -1.66
N HIS A 104 -14.23 -2.69 -0.33
CA HIS A 104 -13.77 -1.66 0.61
C HIS A 104 -12.79 -2.24 1.62
N MET A 105 -11.83 -1.43 2.05
CA MET A 105 -10.89 -1.79 3.12
C MET A 105 -11.54 -1.52 4.49
N PRO A 106 -11.78 -2.53 5.34
CA PRO A 106 -12.31 -2.31 6.67
C PRO A 106 -11.26 -1.69 7.60
N VAL A 107 -11.69 -0.78 8.48
CA VAL A 107 -10.82 -0.09 9.45
C VAL A 107 -11.38 -0.23 10.86
N LEU A 108 -10.48 -0.48 11.83
CA LEU A 108 -10.85 -0.55 13.24
C LEU A 108 -11.06 0.85 13.81
N LEU A 109 -12.30 1.14 14.23
CA LEU A 109 -12.68 2.45 14.77
C LEU A 109 -11.83 2.88 15.98
N SER A 110 -11.53 1.95 16.90
CA SER A 110 -10.70 2.26 18.08
C SER A 110 -9.24 2.56 17.71
N SER A 111 -8.73 2.00 16.61
CA SER A 111 -7.38 2.34 16.12
C SER A 111 -7.34 3.75 15.54
N LEU A 112 -8.40 4.21 14.85
CA LEU A 112 -8.50 5.58 14.36
C LEU A 112 -8.43 6.61 15.50
N TYR A 113 -9.17 6.38 16.57
CA TYR A 113 -9.13 7.25 17.75
C TYR A 113 -7.75 7.25 18.44
N LYS A 114 -7.08 6.10 18.51
CA LYS A 114 -5.72 6.01 19.09
C LYS A 114 -4.67 6.80 18.32
N VAL A 115 -4.88 7.06 17.04
CA VAL A 115 -3.97 7.84 16.19
C VAL A 115 -4.44 9.28 15.99
N GLY A 116 -5.55 9.69 16.64
CA GLY A 116 -6.08 11.06 16.53
C GLY A 116 -6.74 11.37 15.18
N LEU A 117 -7.26 10.36 14.48
CA LEU A 117 -7.99 10.51 13.20
C LEU A 117 -9.51 10.57 13.44
N ASP A 118 -9.93 11.42 14.38
CA ASP A 118 -11.34 11.59 14.80
C ASP A 118 -12.25 12.05 13.66
N ASP A 119 -11.80 12.99 12.84
CA ASP A 119 -12.55 13.49 11.68
C ASP A 119 -12.78 12.37 10.66
N PHE A 120 -11.77 11.54 10.43
CA PHE A 120 -11.90 10.40 9.52
C PHE A 120 -12.85 9.33 10.10
N ALA A 121 -12.79 9.09 11.40
CA ALA A 121 -13.73 8.21 12.09
C ALA A 121 -15.18 8.71 11.96
N LEU A 122 -15.41 10.03 12.00
CA LEU A 122 -16.74 10.62 11.80
C LEU A 122 -17.24 10.38 10.37
N VAL A 123 -16.42 10.68 9.35
CA VAL A 123 -16.75 10.47 7.94
C VAL A 123 -17.10 9.00 7.65
N LEU A 124 -16.36 8.06 8.25
CA LEU A 124 -16.66 6.63 8.11
C LEU A 124 -17.96 6.20 8.79
N LYS A 125 -18.31 6.81 9.93
CA LYS A 125 -19.61 6.57 10.60
C LYS A 125 -20.78 7.08 9.77
N GLU A 126 -20.61 8.17 9.04
CA GLU A 126 -21.62 8.69 8.11
C GLU A 126 -21.77 7.81 6.85
N GLY A 127 -20.84 6.88 6.60
CA GLY A 127 -20.87 5.99 5.45
C GLY A 127 -20.60 6.68 4.11
N THR A 128 -19.97 7.86 4.14
CA THR A 128 -19.75 8.69 2.95
C THR A 128 -18.39 8.45 2.27
N TYR A 129 -17.52 7.65 2.89
CA TYR A 129 -16.21 7.32 2.33
C TYR A 129 -16.27 6.11 1.41
N VAL A 130 -15.62 6.20 0.24
CA VAL A 130 -15.78 5.22 -0.84
C VAL A 130 -14.73 4.11 -0.86
N THR A 131 -13.60 4.28 -0.17
CA THR A 131 -12.51 3.29 -0.18
C THR A 131 -12.44 2.46 1.10
N HIS A 132 -12.96 2.99 2.21
CA HIS A 132 -12.88 2.36 3.52
C HIS A 132 -14.25 2.24 4.16
N THR A 133 -14.41 1.23 5.01
CA THR A 133 -15.61 1.02 5.83
C THR A 133 -15.21 0.68 7.26
N LEU A 134 -16.13 0.77 8.21
CA LEU A 134 -15.84 0.37 9.59
C LEU A 134 -15.93 -1.15 9.74
N ILE A 135 -15.05 -1.71 10.57
CA ILE A 135 -15.17 -3.11 10.99
C ILE A 135 -16.49 -3.30 11.77
N THR A 136 -17.26 -4.30 11.37
CA THR A 136 -18.52 -4.73 12.01
C THR A 136 -18.52 -6.23 12.25
N GLU A 137 -19.58 -6.76 12.87
CA GLU A 137 -19.80 -8.20 13.05
C GLU A 137 -19.95 -9.00 11.75
N LYS A 138 -20.13 -8.35 10.61
CA LYS A 138 -20.19 -9.02 9.30
C LYS A 138 -18.86 -8.98 8.55
N THR A 139 -17.90 -8.17 9.01
CA THR A 139 -16.61 -8.02 8.34
C THR A 139 -15.84 -9.34 8.37
N LEU A 140 -15.35 -9.76 7.22
CA LEU A 140 -14.50 -10.94 7.02
C LEU A 140 -13.02 -10.55 7.08
N PHE A 141 -12.17 -11.46 7.55
CA PHE A 141 -10.71 -11.26 7.65
C PHE A 141 -10.30 -10.02 8.46
N ARG A 142 -11.05 -9.69 9.53
CA ARG A 142 -10.82 -8.48 10.35
C ARG A 142 -9.38 -8.30 10.82
N PHE A 143 -8.70 -9.39 11.17
CA PHE A 143 -7.33 -9.35 11.67
C PHE A 143 -6.29 -8.97 10.59
N LEU A 144 -6.64 -9.05 9.30
CA LEU A 144 -5.82 -8.61 8.18
C LEU A 144 -6.21 -7.21 7.68
N ALA A 145 -7.30 -6.65 8.16
CA ALA A 145 -7.76 -5.32 7.79
C ALA A 145 -6.92 -4.21 8.47
N ASP A 146 -7.31 -2.95 8.33
CA ASP A 146 -6.59 -1.84 8.96
C ASP A 146 -6.90 -1.80 10.46
N VAL A 147 -6.10 -2.54 11.22
CA VAL A 147 -6.27 -2.70 12.66
C VAL A 147 -5.07 -2.21 13.46
N ILE A 148 -3.92 -1.98 12.83
CA ILE A 148 -2.67 -1.67 13.53
C ILE A 148 -2.46 -0.16 13.56
N PRO A 149 -2.63 0.50 14.73
CA PRO A 149 -2.42 1.94 14.84
C PRO A 149 -0.92 2.26 14.80
N LEU A 150 -0.52 3.18 13.92
CA LEU A 150 0.78 3.83 13.92
C LEU A 150 0.63 5.22 14.56
N SER A 151 0.73 5.24 15.89
CA SER A 151 0.71 6.48 16.69
C SER A 151 2.09 7.15 16.70
N PRO A 152 2.20 8.43 17.12
CA PRO A 152 3.49 9.07 17.38
C PRO A 152 4.42 8.17 18.20
N PRO A 153 5.73 8.10 17.88
CA PRO A 153 6.55 9.07 17.13
C PRO A 153 6.58 8.86 15.61
N PHE A 154 5.72 8.01 15.03
CA PHE A 154 5.61 7.95 13.57
C PHE A 154 5.15 9.31 13.00
N PRO A 155 5.74 9.79 11.89
CA PRO A 155 5.49 11.15 11.42
C PRO A 155 4.04 11.40 10.99
N ASP A 156 3.39 10.38 10.42
CA ASP A 156 2.01 10.44 9.95
C ASP A 156 1.14 9.42 10.69
N PRO A 157 0.20 9.90 11.53
CA PRO A 157 -0.77 9.03 12.18
C PRO A 157 -1.60 8.28 11.14
N SER A 158 -1.64 6.95 11.28
CA SER A 158 -2.30 6.08 10.30
C SER A 158 -2.68 4.75 10.94
N VAL A 159 -3.63 4.05 10.33
CA VAL A 159 -3.96 2.67 10.70
C VAL A 159 -3.62 1.82 9.50
N VAL A 160 -2.81 0.78 9.72
CA VAL A 160 -2.29 -0.05 8.65
C VAL A 160 -2.70 -1.51 8.85
N SER A 161 -2.69 -2.25 7.75
CA SER A 161 -2.95 -3.68 7.72
C SER A 161 -1.68 -4.52 7.87
N VAL A 162 -1.87 -5.83 8.09
CA VAL A 162 -0.76 -6.80 7.99
C VAL A 162 -0.18 -6.82 6.56
N GLY A 163 -1.02 -6.63 5.54
CA GLY A 163 -0.55 -6.56 4.16
C GLY A 163 0.35 -5.36 3.91
N ASP A 164 0.05 -4.20 4.50
CA ASP A 164 0.91 -3.01 4.40
C ASP A 164 2.28 -3.23 5.02
N PHE A 165 2.37 -3.89 6.18
CA PHE A 165 3.67 -4.25 6.77
C PHE A 165 4.50 -5.15 5.85
N LEU A 166 3.87 -6.14 5.21
CA LEU A 166 4.54 -6.99 4.22
C LEU A 166 5.01 -6.16 3.02
N MET A 167 4.19 -5.21 2.54
CA MET A 167 4.57 -4.30 1.46
C MET A 167 5.73 -3.39 1.87
N PHE A 168 5.71 -2.80 3.07
CA PHE A 168 6.80 -1.98 3.60
C PHE A 168 8.10 -2.78 3.70
N TYR A 169 8.04 -3.99 4.27
CA TYR A 169 9.21 -4.86 4.36
C TYR A 169 9.70 -5.31 2.98
N GLY A 170 8.78 -5.58 2.05
CA GLY A 170 9.11 -5.94 0.68
C GLY A 170 9.81 -4.82 -0.08
N VAL A 171 9.34 -3.56 0.07
CA VAL A 171 9.99 -2.37 -0.48
C VAL A 171 11.38 -2.17 0.15
N PHE A 172 11.48 -2.28 1.47
CA PHE A 172 12.76 -2.23 2.18
C PHE A 172 13.74 -3.29 1.64
N SER A 173 13.28 -4.54 1.54
CA SER A 173 14.07 -5.66 1.03
C SER A 173 14.51 -5.43 -0.42
N LEU A 174 13.63 -4.91 -1.30
CA LEU A 174 13.96 -4.58 -2.68
C LEU A 174 15.10 -3.56 -2.75
N ILE A 175 15.00 -2.46 -2.01
CA ILE A 175 16.03 -1.40 -1.99
C ILE A 175 17.33 -1.93 -1.41
N GLN A 176 17.29 -2.66 -0.29
CA GLN A 176 18.48 -3.25 0.32
C GLN A 176 19.19 -4.20 -0.64
N ASN A 177 18.45 -5.08 -1.32
CA ASN A 177 19.04 -6.03 -2.25
C ASN A 177 19.65 -5.34 -3.47
N ALA A 178 19.03 -4.28 -3.98
CA ALA A 178 19.57 -3.53 -5.10
C ALA A 178 20.83 -2.74 -4.72
N MET A 179 20.84 -2.04 -3.59
CA MET A 179 22.02 -1.29 -3.13
C MET A 179 23.22 -2.21 -2.83
N MET A 180 22.97 -3.43 -2.36
CA MET A 180 23.99 -4.41 -2.03
C MET A 180 24.35 -5.34 -3.19
N ALA A 181 23.68 -5.23 -4.35
CA ALA A 181 24.07 -5.97 -5.54
C ALA A 181 25.50 -5.56 -5.90
N LYS A 182 26.40 -6.52 -6.08
CA LYS A 182 27.70 -6.19 -6.67
C LYS A 182 27.42 -5.74 -8.10
N GLU A 183 28.05 -4.64 -8.54
CA GLU A 183 28.15 -4.35 -9.97
C GLU A 183 28.52 -5.66 -10.66
N GLN A 184 27.69 -6.10 -11.60
CA GLN A 184 28.13 -7.10 -12.57
C GLN A 184 29.22 -6.44 -13.40
N ASN A 185 30.44 -6.37 -12.88
CA ASN A 185 31.61 -6.22 -13.72
C ASN A 185 31.74 -7.51 -14.52
N SER A 186 31.47 -7.41 -15.82
CA SER A 186 32.19 -8.13 -16.86
C SER A 186 31.85 -7.49 -18.21
N GLU A 187 32.82 -6.74 -18.74
CA GLU A 187 33.38 -6.97 -20.08
C GLU A 187 32.39 -7.22 -21.22
N ALA A 188 32.23 -6.20 -22.07
CA ALA A 188 32.10 -6.35 -23.52
C ALA A 188 32.87 -5.20 -24.19
#